data_AF-A0A8X7VGK9-F1
#
_entry.id   AF-A0A8X7VGK9-F1
#
_cell.length_a   1.000
_cell.length_b   1.000
_cell.length_c   1.000
_cell.angle_alpha   90.00
_cell.angle_beta   90.00
_cell.angle_gamma   90.00
#
_symmetry.space_group_name_H-M   'P 1'
#
loop_
_entity.id
_entity.type
_entity.pdbx_description
1 polymer ?
#
loop_
_entity_poly.entity_id
_entity_poly.type
_entity_poly.pdbx_seq_one_letter_code
_entity_poly.pdbx_strand_id
1 'polypeptide(L)'
;MIYEDISYNDLIGVVLEDFGIDDNKNNVNLSYVSPSKLNFGLKELPLVFIRNDRQVTSYLKKLQENGSLHLCVTIKKNSIIINDCVKYDSDTG
;
A
#
# COMPACT_ATOMS: atom_id res chain seq x y z
N MET A 1 1.87 -15.55 9.28
CA MET A 1 2.62 -14.85 10.34
C MET A 1 2.63 -13.39 9.94
N ILE A 2 1.80 -12.56 10.57
CA ILE A 2 1.72 -11.12 10.24
C ILE A 2 3.01 -10.50 10.78
N TYR A 3 3.79 -9.84 9.93
CA TYR A 3 4.99 -9.11 10.33
C TYR A 3 4.56 -7.94 11.23
N GLU A 4 4.52 -8.15 12.54
CA GLU A 4 4.15 -7.11 13.52
C GLU A 4 5.16 -5.95 13.56
N ASP A 5 6.35 -6.11 12.97
CA ASP A 5 7.43 -5.12 12.95
C ASP A 5 8.00 -4.86 11.54
N ILE A 6 7.16 -4.78 10.50
CA ILE A 6 7.63 -4.31 9.19
C ILE A 6 7.82 -2.78 9.20
N SER A 7 9.02 -2.30 8.88
CA SER A 7 9.26 -0.86 8.74
C SER A 7 8.68 -0.32 7.43
N TYR A 8 8.52 0.99 7.32
CA TYR A 8 8.09 1.65 6.09
C TYR A 8 9.02 1.34 4.92
N ASN A 9 10.33 1.29 5.16
CA ASN A 9 11.31 0.99 4.12
C ASN A 9 11.23 -0.48 3.69
N ASP A 10 11.03 -1.40 4.63
CA ASP A 10 10.85 -2.82 4.31
C ASP A 10 9.55 -3.05 3.53
N LEU A 11 8.46 -2.37 3.91
CA LEU A 11 7.19 -2.41 3.17
C LEU A 11 7.36 -1.87 1.75
N ILE A 12 8.11 -0.79 1.55
CA ILE A 12 8.45 -0.30 0.20
C ILE A 12 9.27 -1.35 -0.55
N GLY A 13 10.28 -1.94 0.08
CA GLY A 13 11.15 -2.94 -0.55
C GLY A 13 10.37 -4.13 -1.08
N VAL A 14 9.50 -4.72 -0.24
CA VAL A 14 8.64 -5.85 -0.61
C VAL A 14 7.70 -5.46 -1.77
N VAL A 15 7.08 -4.29 -1.67
CA VAL A 15 6.20 -3.79 -2.72
C VAL A 15 6.97 -3.63 -4.04
N LEU A 16 8.13 -2.99 -4.02
CA LEU A 16 8.91 -2.79 -5.24
C LEU A 16 9.39 -4.10 -5.85
N GLU A 17 9.74 -5.09 -5.03
CA GLU A 17 10.08 -6.45 -5.45
C GLU A 17 8.89 -7.13 -6.14
N ASP A 18 7.70 -7.10 -5.53
CA ASP A 18 6.47 -7.67 -6.10
C ASP A 18 6.09 -7.04 -7.45
N PHE A 19 6.33 -5.74 -7.61
CA PHE A 19 6.08 -5.02 -8.87
C PHE A 19 7.24 -5.09 -9.87
N GLY A 20 8.38 -5.68 -9.50
CA GLY A 20 9.59 -5.73 -10.35
C GLY A 20 10.17 -4.35 -10.67
N ILE A 21 10.07 -3.41 -9.73
CA ILE A 21 10.50 -2.01 -9.91
C ILE A 21 11.84 -1.77 -9.24
N ASP A 22 12.80 -1.27 -10.02
CA ASP A 22 14.12 -0.89 -9.53
C ASP A 22 14.03 0.36 -8.62
N ASP A 23 14.52 0.23 -7.39
CA ASP A 23 14.57 1.24 -6.31
C ASP A 23 15.15 2.59 -6.79
N ASN A 24 16.19 2.53 -7.63
CA ASN A 24 17.19 3.60 -7.73
C ASN A 24 16.74 4.95 -8.35
N LYS A 25 15.52 5.09 -8.87
CA LYS A 25 15.07 6.31 -9.59
C LYS A 25 13.60 6.69 -9.44
N ASN A 26 12.84 6.00 -8.60
CA ASN A 26 11.39 6.10 -8.60
C ASN A 26 10.89 6.83 -7.35
N ASN A 27 10.03 7.84 -7.53
CA ASN A 27 9.28 8.39 -6.40
C ASN A 27 8.09 7.47 -6.14
N VAL A 28 8.23 6.60 -5.15
CA VAL A 28 7.22 5.62 -4.74
C VAL A 28 6.40 6.23 -3.60
N ASN A 29 5.08 6.17 -3.74
CA ASN A 29 4.17 6.64 -2.71
C ASN A 29 3.16 5.53 -2.41
N LEU A 30 3.13 5.10 -1.15
CA LEU A 30 2.24 4.06 -0.68
C LEU A 30 0.98 4.70 -0.12
N SER A 31 -0.16 4.09 -0.40
CA SER A 31 -1.45 4.47 0.16
C SER A 31 -2.34 3.25 0.32
N TYR A 32 -3.41 3.35 1.09
CA TYR A 32 -4.37 2.27 1.18
C TYR A 32 -5.81 2.78 1.19
N VAL A 33 -6.72 1.90 0.79
CA VAL A 33 -8.16 2.13 0.80
C VAL A 33 -8.89 0.88 1.28
N SER A 34 -10.03 1.09 1.95
CA SER A 34 -10.89 -0.03 2.33
C SER A 34 -11.67 -0.52 1.09
N PRO A 35 -11.82 -1.84 0.89
CA PRO A 35 -12.56 -2.39 -0.24
C PRO A 35 -14.02 -1.89 -0.32
N SER A 36 -14.65 -1.63 0.82
CA SER A 36 -16.00 -1.05 0.89
C SER A 36 -16.10 0.36 0.28
N LYS A 37 -14.97 1.05 0.16
CA LYS A 37 -14.87 2.39 -0.41
C LYS A 37 -14.34 2.37 -1.84
N LEU A 38 -13.90 1.23 -2.35
CA LEU A 38 -13.24 1.12 -3.65
C LEU A 38 -14.27 0.96 -4.77
N ASN A 39 -14.83 2.08 -5.22
CA ASN A 39 -15.50 2.13 -6.52
C ASN A 39 -14.41 2.29 -7.59
N PHE A 40 -14.09 1.21 -8.31
CA PHE A 40 -13.22 1.20 -9.49
C PHE A 40 -13.80 2.19 -10.53
N GLY A 41 -13.45 3.47 -10.44
CA GLY A 41 -13.97 4.51 -11.33
C GLY A 41 -13.93 5.95 -10.81
N LEU A 42 -13.76 6.19 -9.50
CA LEU A 42 -13.78 7.55 -8.96
C LEU A 42 -12.41 8.01 -8.41
N LYS A 43 -11.91 9.08 -9.03
CA LYS A 43 -10.62 9.75 -8.80
C LYS A 43 -10.42 10.37 -7.40
N GLU A 44 -11.37 10.28 -6.48
CA GLU A 44 -11.38 11.07 -5.24
C GLU A 44 -11.84 10.28 -4.01
N LEU A 45 -11.23 9.12 -3.76
CA LEU A 45 -11.34 8.48 -2.46
C LEU A 45 -10.18 8.93 -1.58
N PRO A 46 -10.37 9.09 -0.25
CA PRO A 46 -9.30 9.51 0.65
C PRO A 46 -8.33 8.35 0.81
N LEU A 47 -7.42 8.23 -0.15
CA LEU A 47 -6.23 7.39 -0.06
C LEU A 47 -5.48 7.81 1.19
N VAL A 48 -5.35 6.89 2.14
CA VAL A 48 -4.55 7.15 3.33
C VAL A 48 -3.11 6.86 2.98
N PHE A 49 -2.31 7.91 2.85
CA PHE A 49 -0.89 7.77 2.52
C PHE A 49 -0.10 7.16 3.67
N ILE A 50 0.79 6.23 3.34
CA ILE A 50 1.78 5.64 4.23
C ILE A 50 3.12 6.28 3.87
N ARG A 51 3.73 6.98 4.83
CA ARG A 51 4.97 7.74 4.68
C ARG A 51 5.97 7.50 5.83
N ASN A 52 5.58 6.72 6.83
CA ASN A 52 6.39 6.40 8.00
C ASN A 52 5.82 5.17 8.73
N ASP A 53 6.63 4.63 9.64
CA ASP A 53 6.32 3.42 10.40
C ASP A 53 5.02 3.55 11.22
N ARG A 54 4.72 4.71 11.80
CA ARG A 54 3.46 4.90 12.56
C ARG A 54 2.23 4.70 11.67
N GLN A 55 2.31 5.10 10.41
CA GLN A 55 1.25 4.90 9.44
C GLN A 55 1.20 3.45 8.95
N VAL A 56 2.33 2.74 8.89
CA VAL A 56 2.39 1.29 8.65
C VAL A 56 1.67 0.54 9.76
N THR A 57 1.98 0.83 11.02
CA THR A 57 1.28 0.23 12.17
C THR A 57 -0.22 0.50 12.12
N SER A 58 -0.61 1.73 11.76
CA SER A 58 -2.02 2.09 11.61
C SER A 58 -2.71 1.33 10.47
N TYR A 59 -2.00 1.08 9.37
CA TYR A 59 -2.48 0.27 8.25
C TYR A 59 -2.67 -1.20 8.67
N LEU A 60 -1.67 -1.81 9.32
CA LEU A 60 -1.74 -3.20 9.79
C LEU A 60 -2.88 -3.41 10.79
N LYS A 61 -3.04 -2.47 11.74
CA LYS A 61 -4.14 -2.52 12.70
C LYS A 61 -5.51 -2.47 11.99
N LYS A 62 -5.68 -1.59 11.01
CA LYS A 62 -6.91 -1.53 10.20
C LYS A 62 -7.11 -2.77 9.32
N LEU A 63 -6.03 -3.38 8.85
CA LEU A 63 -6.08 -4.62 8.07
C LEU A 63 -6.58 -5.78 8.94
N GLN A 64 -6.15 -5.83 10.20
CA GLN A 64 -6.67 -6.77 11.19
C GLN A 64 -8.13 -6.48 11.54
N GLU A 65 -8.51 -5.21 11.74
CA GLU A 65 -9.88 -4.83 12.10
C GLU A 65 -10.90 -5.07 10.98
N ASN A 66 -10.53 -4.82 9.71
CA ASN A 66 -11.46 -4.87 8.58
C ASN A 66 -11.38 -6.17 7.76
N GLY A 67 -10.43 -7.06 8.05
CA GLY A 67 -10.24 -8.32 7.31
C GLY A 67 -9.58 -8.16 5.92
N SER A 68 -9.75 -6.99 5.28
CA SER A 68 -9.19 -6.73 3.95
C SER A 68 -8.95 -5.23 3.74
N LEU A 69 -7.79 -4.90 3.17
CA LEU A 69 -7.45 -3.55 2.70
C LEU A 69 -6.73 -3.63 1.36
N HIS A 70 -6.97 -2.66 0.50
CA HIS A 70 -6.24 -2.56 -0.76
C HIS A 70 -5.08 -1.59 -0.57
N LEU A 71 -3.86 -2.10 -0.74
CA LEU A 71 -2.64 -1.30 -0.74
C LEU A 71 -2.41 -0.79 -2.16
N CYS A 72 -2.42 0.52 -2.32
CA CYS A 72 -2.22 1.22 -3.58
C CYS A 72 -0.83 1.85 -3.64
N VAL A 73 -0.13 1.57 -4.72
CA VAL A 73 1.24 2.00 -4.98
C VAL A 73 1.21 2.97 -6.15
N THR A 74 1.69 4.17 -5.90
CA THR A 74 1.88 5.19 -6.93
C THR A 74 3.37 5.34 -7.21
N ILE A 75 3.80 4.91 -8.40
CA ILE A 75 5.17 5.13 -8.88
C ILE A 75 5.16 6.27 -9.89
N LYS A 76 5.97 7.31 -9.62
CA LYS A 76 6.24 8.37 -10.59
C LYS A 76 7.62 8.15 -11.21
N LYS A 77 7.66 7.76 -12.49
CA LYS A 77 8.87 7.54 -13.29
C LYS A 77 8.80 8.34 -14.58
N ASN A 78 9.68 9.33 -14.77
CA ASN A 78 9.85 10.10 -16.01
C ASN A 78 8.51 10.48 -16.70
N SER A 79 7.58 11.08 -15.94
CA SER A 79 6.22 11.49 -16.37
C SER A 79 5.17 10.38 -16.50
N ILE A 80 5.53 9.11 -16.31
CA ILE A 80 4.59 8.00 -16.17
C ILE A 80 4.19 7.88 -14.70
N ILE A 81 2.88 7.87 -14.44
CA ILE A 81 2.30 7.58 -13.14
C ILE A 81 1.66 6.20 -13.23
N ILE A 82 2.27 5.23 -12.55
CA ILE A 82 1.70 3.89 -12.39
C ILE A 82 0.97 3.90 -11.05
N ASN A 83 -0.35 3.69 -11.08
CA ASN A 83 -1.16 3.47 -9.89
C ASN A 83 -1.66 2.04 -9.96
N ASP A 84 -1.20 1.20 -9.06
CA ASP A 84 -1.70 -0.16 -8.94
C ASP A 84 -2.15 -0.42 -7.50
N CYS A 85 -3.20 -1.21 -7.32
CA CYS A 85 -3.76 -1.51 -6.01
C CYS A 85 -3.88 -3.02 -5.82
N VAL A 86 -3.08 -3.56 -4.90
CA VAL A 86 -3.11 -4.98 -4.53
C VAL A 86 -4.04 -5.16 -3.34
N LYS A 87 -4.90 -6.16 -3.41
CA LYS A 87 -5.71 -6.58 -2.28
C LYS A 87 -4.85 -7.38 -1.32
N TYR A 88 -4.70 -6.87 -0.10
CA TYR A 88 -4.15 -7.62 1.02
C TYR A 88 -5.32 -8.07 1.89
N ASP A 89 -5.50 -9.38 1.96
CA ASP A 89 -6.41 -10.00 2.92
C ASP A 89 -5.59 -10.29 4.18
N SER A 90 -6.10 -9.92 5.36
CA SER A 90 -5.57 -10.52 6.57
C SER A 90 -6.05 -11.96 6.57
N ASP A 91 -5.17 -12.90 6.23
CA ASP A 91 -5.44 -14.32 6.41
C ASP A 91 -5.76 -14.55 7.89
N THR A 92 -7.06 -14.54 8.20
CA THR A 92 -7.60 -15.03 9.46
C THR A 92 -7.37 -16.52 9.48
N GLY A 93 -6.26 -16.93 10.09
CA GLY A 93 -6.13 -18.27 10.66
C GLY A 93 -7.11 -18.45 11.81
#